data_AF-A0A031LLR8-F1
#
_entry.id   AF-A0A031LLR8-F1
#
_cell.length_a   1.000
_cell.length_b   1.000
_cell.length_c   1.000
_cell.angle_alpha   90.00
_cell.angle_beta   90.00
_cell.angle_gamma   90.00
#
_symmetry.space_group_name_H-M   'P 1'
#
loop_
_entity.id
_entity.type
_entity.pdbx_description
1 polymer ?
#
loop_
_entity_poly.entity_id
_entity_poly.type
_entity_poly.pdbx_seq_one_letter_code
_entity_poly.pdbx_strand_id
1 'polypeptide(L)'
;MSRVMPPEGFTLERLSYCDSRECVGQVVEDYLNSLLFRKRQSNLKFKLFYDEKELDEKTIANSYIFSEILLRKVIFSDIDIELIIRDLEDKLGSDHPVLVFLKQFKDD
;
A
#
# COMPACT_ATOMS: atom_id res chain seq x y z
N MET A 1 20.94 19.16 -6.06
CA MET A 1 20.50 17.76 -5.83
C MET A 1 19.60 17.76 -4.60
N SER A 2 18.29 17.91 -4.77
CA SER A 2 17.35 17.80 -3.64
C SER A 2 17.19 16.33 -3.31
N ARG A 3 17.61 15.95 -2.10
CA ARG A 3 17.31 14.63 -1.53
C ARG A 3 15.83 14.65 -1.18
N VAL A 4 14.99 13.97 -1.98
CA VAL A 4 13.59 13.74 -1.63
C VAL A 4 13.62 12.79 -0.44
N MET A 5 13.33 13.33 0.74
CA MET A 5 13.21 12.55 1.96
C MET A 5 11.89 11.78 1.86
N PRO A 6 11.87 10.44 2.01
CA PRO A 6 10.62 9.70 1.94
C PRO A 6 9.68 10.19 3.06
N PRO A 7 8.36 10.28 2.80
CA PRO A 7 7.43 10.79 3.79
C PRO A 7 7.54 9.97 5.09
N GLU A 8 7.61 10.65 6.24
CA GLU A 8 7.56 9.99 7.54
C GLU A 8 6.13 9.45 7.78
N GLY A 9 5.97 8.15 7.57
CA GLY A 9 4.72 7.43 7.79
C GLY A 9 4.54 6.30 6.78
N PHE A 10 3.54 5.42 7.00
CA PHE A 10 3.13 4.49 5.95
C PHE A 10 2.61 5.33 4.78
N THR A 11 3.39 5.38 3.71
CA THR A 11 3.04 6.03 2.46
C THR A 11 3.33 5.08 1.32
N LEU A 12 2.29 4.77 0.53
CA LEU A 12 2.44 3.91 -0.64
C LEU A 12 3.25 4.56 -1.77
N GLU A 13 3.54 5.86 -1.66
CA GLU A 13 4.60 6.52 -2.44
C GLU A 13 5.93 5.76 -2.36
N ARG A 14 6.23 5.13 -1.21
CA ARG A 14 7.42 4.28 -1.04
C ARG A 14 7.48 3.12 -2.02
N LEU A 15 6.35 2.64 -2.56
CA LEU A 15 6.36 1.61 -3.59
C LEU A 15 7.04 2.08 -4.86
N SER A 16 6.88 3.34 -5.27
CA SER A 16 7.55 3.87 -6.48
C SER A 16 9.09 3.86 -6.33
N TYR A 17 9.59 3.94 -5.10
CA TYR A 17 11.01 3.95 -4.77
C TYR A 17 11.59 2.55 -4.48
N CYS A 18 10.77 1.51 -4.38
CA CYS A 18 11.27 0.16 -4.07
C CYS A 18 11.88 -0.53 -5.29
N ASP A 19 13.16 -0.89 -5.20
CA ASP A 19 13.88 -1.65 -6.24
C ASP A 19 13.92 -3.16 -5.98
N SER A 20 13.39 -3.62 -4.84
CA SER A 20 13.43 -5.04 -4.47
C SER A 20 12.15 -5.49 -3.75
N ARG A 21 11.92 -6.80 -3.78
CA ARG A 21 10.78 -7.43 -3.11
C ARG A 21 10.86 -7.28 -1.58
N GLU A 22 12.07 -7.27 -1.02
CA GLU A 22 12.31 -7.04 0.40
C GLU A 22 11.89 -5.62 0.81
N CYS A 23 12.17 -4.60 -0.02
CA CYS A 23 11.70 -3.23 0.21
C CYS A 23 10.16 -3.18 0.27
N VAL A 24 9.48 -3.80 -0.69
CA VAL A 24 8.01 -3.88 -0.69
C VAL A 24 7.50 -4.62 0.55
N GLY A 25 8.18 -5.69 0.96
CA GLY A 25 7.87 -6.42 2.19
C GLY A 25 7.96 -5.56 3.45
N GLN A 26 8.94 -4.66 3.55
CA GLN A 26 9.03 -3.71 4.66
C GLN A 26 7.87 -2.72 4.67
N VAL A 27 7.42 -2.25 3.49
CA VAL A 27 6.25 -1.37 3.38
C VAL A 27 4.98 -2.08 3.87
N VAL A 28 4.83 -3.38 3.61
CA VAL A 28 3.73 -4.20 4.16
C VAL A 28 3.82 -4.34 5.68
N GLU A 29 5.00 -4.58 6.23
CA GLU A 29 5.19 -4.66 7.69
C GLU A 29 4.87 -3.33 8.36
N ASP A 30 5.34 -2.22 7.81
CA ASP A 30 5.06 -0.88 8.32
C ASP A 30 3.54 -0.60 8.28
N TYR A 31 2.86 -1.01 7.21
CA TYR A 31 1.41 -0.92 7.10
C TYR A 31 0.69 -1.70 8.21
N LEU A 32 0.97 -3.00 8.34
CA LEU A 32 0.31 -3.86 9.32
C LEU A 32 0.58 -3.37 10.75
N ASN A 33 1.81 -2.94 11.04
CA ASN A 33 2.14 -2.35 12.33
C ASN A 33 1.37 -1.05 12.57
N SER A 34 1.18 -0.20 11.55
CA SER A 34 0.37 1.01 11.69
C SER A 34 -1.12 0.72 11.97
N LEU A 35 -1.61 -0.41 11.47
CA LEU A 35 -2.98 -0.87 11.68
C LEU A 35 -3.18 -1.38 13.11
N LEU A 36 -2.23 -2.21 13.60
CA LEU A 36 -2.26 -2.83 14.93
C LEU A 36 -1.99 -1.82 16.04
N PHE A 37 -0.94 -1.03 15.87
CA PHE A 37 -0.58 0.04 16.78
C PHE A 37 -1.09 1.31 16.13
N ARG A 38 -2.33 1.75 16.45
CA ARG A 38 -2.92 3.03 16.04
C ARG A 38 -2.01 4.23 16.42
N LYS A 39 -0.86 4.34 15.78
CA LYS A 39 -0.05 5.55 15.75
C LYS A 39 -0.85 6.47 14.85
N ARG A 40 -1.33 7.57 15.43
CA ARG A 40 -1.96 8.67 14.69
C ARG A 40 -1.01 9.09 13.57
N GLN A 41 -1.21 8.54 12.37
CA GLN A 41 -0.60 9.06 11.15
C GLN A 41 -1.66 9.89 10.44
N SER A 42 -1.24 11.08 10.07
CA SER A 42 -2.03 12.16 9.50
C SER A 42 -2.97 11.70 8.39
N ASN A 43 -4.21 12.22 8.42
CA ASN A 43 -5.26 12.08 7.42
C ASN A 43 -4.87 12.66 6.04
N LEU A 44 -3.83 12.12 5.41
CA LEU A 44 -3.54 12.41 4.01
C LEU A 44 -4.33 11.39 3.18
N LYS A 45 -5.58 11.75 2.85
CA LYS A 45 -6.34 11.06 1.81
C LYS A 45 -5.54 11.17 0.52
N PHE A 46 -4.96 10.06 0.08
CA PHE A 46 -4.24 10.00 -1.17
C PHE A 46 -5.23 9.86 -2.31
N LYS A 47 -5.10 10.72 -3.30
CA LYS A 47 -5.87 10.68 -4.54
C LYS A 47 -4.84 10.56 -5.65
N LEU A 48 -4.71 9.37 -6.24
CA LEU A 48 -3.76 9.08 -7.32
C LEU A 48 -3.94 9.94 -8.59
N PHE A 49 -4.97 10.78 -8.65
CA PHE A 49 -5.33 11.58 -9.84
C PHE A 49 -5.03 13.07 -9.71
N TYR A 50 -4.23 13.49 -8.73
CA TYR A 50 -3.63 14.82 -8.81
C TYR A 50 -2.31 14.71 -9.60
N ASP A 51 -2.44 15.07 -10.88
CA ASP A 51 -1.46 15.10 -11.96
C ASP A 51 -1.35 13.81 -12.77
N GLU A 52 -1.68 13.95 -14.06
CA GLU A 52 -1.57 13.01 -15.19
C GLU A 52 -0.11 12.57 -15.46
N LYS A 53 0.69 12.31 -14.43
CA LYS A 53 1.92 11.54 -14.57
C LYS A 53 1.49 10.09 -14.58
N GLU A 54 1.56 9.49 -15.77
CA GLU A 54 1.37 8.05 -15.99
C GLU A 54 1.90 7.25 -14.79
N LEU A 55 1.05 6.40 -14.23
CA LEU A 55 1.45 5.43 -13.22
C LEU A 55 2.61 4.61 -13.81
N ASP A 56 3.81 4.83 -13.27
CA ASP A 56 5.01 4.15 -13.72
C ASP A 56 4.85 2.63 -13.58
N GLU A 57 5.29 1.86 -14.58
CA GLU A 57 5.12 0.40 -14.64
C GLU A 57 5.65 -0.29 -13.38
N LYS A 58 6.75 0.25 -12.82
CA LYS A 58 7.34 -0.22 -11.57
C LYS A 58 6.38 -0.07 -10.40
N THR A 59 5.64 1.04 -10.33
CA THR A 59 4.67 1.28 -9.24
C THR A 59 3.51 0.30 -9.32
N ILE A 60 3.06 -0.04 -10.53
CA ILE A 60 2.04 -1.07 -10.75
C ILE A 60 2.56 -2.45 -10.32
N ALA A 61 3.77 -2.83 -10.77
CA ALA A 61 4.39 -4.09 -10.39
C ALA A 61 4.60 -4.20 -8.87
N ASN A 62 5.07 -3.13 -8.23
CA ASN A 62 5.25 -3.10 -6.79
C ASN A 62 3.92 -3.12 -6.03
N SER A 63 2.83 -2.57 -6.59
CA SER A 63 1.49 -2.68 -6.04
C SER A 63 0.96 -4.11 -6.08
N TYR A 64 1.26 -4.85 -7.14
CA TYR A 64 0.95 -6.28 -7.22
C TYR A 64 1.71 -7.08 -6.16
N ILE A 65 3.03 -6.88 -6.07
CA ILE A 65 3.90 -7.55 -5.08
C ILE A 65 3.45 -7.21 -3.65
N PHE A 66 3.10 -5.95 -3.39
CA PHE A 66 2.57 -5.52 -2.10
C PHE A 66 1.31 -6.30 -1.73
N SER A 67 0.36 -6.40 -2.67
CA SER A 67 -0.92 -7.11 -2.47
C SER A 67 -0.69 -8.60 -2.19
N GLU A 68 0.21 -9.24 -2.94
CA GLU A 68 0.57 -10.64 -2.74
C GLU A 68 1.21 -10.89 -1.36
N ILE A 69 2.18 -10.06 -0.94
CA ILE A 69 2.84 -10.21 0.35
C ILE A 69 1.85 -9.93 1.50
N LEU A 70 1.01 -8.90 1.34
CA LEU A 70 -0.02 -8.55 2.32
C LEU A 70 -0.98 -9.71 2.55
N LEU A 71 -1.54 -10.28 1.49
CA LEU A 71 -2.46 -11.41 1.59
C LEU A 71 -1.82 -12.61 2.27
N ARG A 72 -0.59 -12.98 1.88
CA ARG A 72 0.13 -14.08 2.52
C ARG A 72 0.27 -13.86 4.03
N LYS A 73 0.58 -12.64 4.46
CA LYS A 73 0.69 -12.33 5.89
C LYS A 73 -0.65 -12.34 6.60
N VAL A 74 -1.69 -11.82 5.94
CA VAL A 74 -3.03 -11.69 6.50
C VAL A 74 -3.68 -13.05 6.70
N ILE A 75 -3.49 -14.00 5.76
CA ILE A 75 -3.98 -15.38 5.87
C ILE A 75 -3.49 -16.08 7.15
N PHE A 76 -2.27 -15.78 7.59
CA PHE A 76 -1.69 -16.35 8.81
C PHE A 76 -1.84 -15.44 10.04
N SER A 77 -2.66 -14.40 9.95
CA SER A 77 -2.90 -13.45 11.03
C SER A 77 -4.38 -13.42 11.42
N ASP A 78 -4.68 -12.91 12.62
CA ASP A 78 -6.07 -12.68 13.06
C ASP A 78 -6.66 -11.36 12.52
N ILE A 79 -6.04 -10.75 11.51
CA ILE A 79 -6.49 -9.48 10.94
C ILE A 79 -7.56 -9.75 9.88
N ASP A 80 -8.73 -9.15 10.05
CA ASP A 80 -9.80 -9.22 9.06
C ASP A 80 -9.41 -8.50 7.76
N ILE A 81 -9.44 -9.23 6.65
CA ILE A 81 -9.13 -8.69 5.32
C ILE A 81 -10.10 -7.58 4.90
N GLU A 82 -11.37 -7.62 5.33
CA GLU A 82 -12.33 -6.56 5.02
C GLU A 82 -11.97 -5.24 5.70
N LEU A 83 -11.42 -5.32 6.92
CA LEU A 83 -10.90 -4.15 7.64
C LEU A 83 -9.71 -3.54 6.90
N ILE A 84 -8.81 -4.37 6.37
CA ILE A 84 -7.68 -3.93 5.54
C ILE A 84 -8.15 -3.26 4.25
N ILE A 85 -9.07 -3.90 3.53
CA ILE A 85 -9.60 -3.36 2.26
C ILE A 85 -10.23 -1.99 2.52
N ARG A 86 -11.05 -1.85 3.57
CA ARG A 86 -11.71 -0.57 3.88
C ARG A 86 -10.70 0.51 4.26
N ASP A 87 -9.71 0.19 5.09
CA ASP A 87 -8.66 1.14 5.47
C ASP A 87 -7.82 1.60 4.27
N LEU A 88 -7.44 0.66 3.38
CA LEU A 88 -6.71 0.99 2.17
C LEU A 88 -7.57 1.79 1.18
N GLU A 89 -8.85 1.46 1.03
CA GLU A 89 -9.78 2.21 0.16
C GLU A 89 -9.98 3.65 0.67
N ASP A 90 -10.12 3.84 1.98
CA ASP A 90 -10.20 5.16 2.62
C ASP A 90 -8.91 5.99 2.42
N LYS A 91 -7.75 5.32 2.41
CA LYS A 91 -6.43 5.95 2.26
C LYS A 91 -6.07 6.25 0.81
N LEU A 92 -6.45 5.40 -0.14
CA LEU A 92 -5.89 5.38 -1.50
C LEU A 92 -6.90 5.67 -2.61
N GLY A 93 -8.18 5.50 -2.33
CA GLY A 93 -9.21 5.43 -3.36
C GLY A 93 -9.41 4.02 -3.90
N SER A 94 -10.59 3.82 -4.48
CA SER A 94 -11.11 2.51 -4.92
C SER A 94 -10.41 1.93 -6.16
N ASP A 95 -9.71 2.78 -6.91
CA ASP A 95 -9.06 2.51 -8.20
C ASP A 95 -7.53 2.39 -8.09
N HIS A 96 -6.98 2.54 -6.88
CA HIS A 96 -5.56 2.31 -6.66
C HIS A 96 -5.19 0.85 -7.00
N PRO A 97 -4.07 0.58 -7.70
CA PRO A 97 -3.71 -0.79 -8.13
C PRO A 97 -3.71 -1.82 -6.99
N VAL A 98 -3.19 -1.46 -5.81
CA VAL A 98 -3.30 -2.29 -4.59
C VAL A 98 -4.75 -2.73 -4.30
N LEU A 99 -5.73 -1.81 -4.33
CA LEU A 99 -7.12 -2.17 -4.06
C LEU A 99 -7.70 -3.05 -5.16
N VAL A 100 -7.37 -2.74 -6.43
CA VAL A 100 -7.81 -3.53 -7.58
C VAL A 100 -7.32 -4.97 -7.43
N PHE A 101 -6.03 -5.16 -7.15
CA PHE A 101 -5.45 -6.50 -6.97
C PHE A 101 -6.04 -7.20 -5.74
N LEU A 102 -6.15 -6.54 -4.58
CA LEU A 102 -6.73 -7.15 -3.38
C LEU A 102 -8.19 -7.59 -3.58
N LYS A 103 -9.00 -6.82 -4.32
CA LYS A 103 -10.38 -7.19 -4.65
C LYS A 103 -10.40 -8.41 -5.58
N GLN A 104 -9.54 -8.45 -6.61
CA GLN A 104 -9.42 -9.62 -7.49
C GLN A 104 -9.07 -10.90 -6.71
N PHE A 105 -8.12 -10.83 -5.78
CA PHE A 105 -7.74 -11.98 -4.97
C PHE A 105 -8.80 -12.44 -3.96
N LYS A 106 -9.78 -11.59 -3.62
CA LYS A 106 -10.92 -11.97 -2.75
C LYS A 106 -11.99 -12.73 -3.55
N ASP A 107 -12.11 -12.43 -4.83
CA ASP A 107 -13.14 -13.01 -5.70
C ASP A 107 -12.72 -14.37 -6.30
N ASP A 108 -11.45 -14.78 -6.13
CA ASP A 108 -10.89 -16.11 -6.45
C ASP A 108 -10.92 -17.07 -5.24
#